data_AF-A0A1P8YN83-F1
#
_entry.id   AF-A0A1P8YN83-F1
#
_cell.length_a   1.000
_cell.length_b   1.000
_cell.length_c   1.000
_cell.angle_alpha   90.00
_cell.angle_beta   90.00
_cell.angle_gamma   90.00
#
_symmetry.space_group_name_H-M   'P 1'
#
loop_
_entity.id
_entity.type
_entity.pdbx_description
1 polymer ?
#
loop_
_entity_poly.entity_id
_entity_poly.type
_entity_poly.pdbx_seq_one_letter_code
_entity_poly.pdbx_strand_id
1 'polypeptide(L)'
;MMNEARIGVGLGATALGYTGYLKSVDYARLREQGRPVTAKDPAAKPVPIIEHADVKRMLLAQKSYVEGALALEMFCMRMVDEQRIAENVAARNRIGLLLDILTPIAKSWPSQWCLQANDLAIQVHGGYGYTREYDVEQHYRDNRLNPIHEGTHGIQGLDLLGRKVTQQGGISLRLLSESIGRTIADAAETDGELAELAEQLGEVLGQVGKVTAGLFASGDIDAAMANSSVYLEAVGHVVVAWIWLEQMLACEGKTGDFYDGKRQAGRYFFRYELPKTGPQLALLASLDRTTLEMRDAWF
;
A
#
# COMPACT_ATOMS: atom_id res chain seq x y z
N MET A 1 9.43 -10.66 18.76
CA MET A 1 9.22 -9.36 19.43
C MET A 1 9.23 -8.18 18.44
N MET A 2 10.35 -7.84 17.76
CA MET A 2 10.36 -6.62 16.93
C MET A 2 9.51 -6.70 15.65
N ASN A 3 9.37 -7.87 15.01
CA ASN A 3 8.47 -8.02 13.84
C ASN A 3 7.00 -7.79 14.24
N GLU A 4 6.55 -8.40 15.33
CA GLU A 4 5.18 -8.25 15.85
C GLU A 4 4.87 -6.80 16.27
N ALA A 5 5.82 -6.09 16.89
CA ALA A 5 5.64 -4.69 17.25
C ALA A 5 5.44 -3.80 16.00
N ARG A 6 6.21 -4.05 14.94
CA ARG A 6 6.12 -3.32 13.66
C ARG A 6 4.83 -3.60 12.90
N ILE A 7 4.37 -4.85 12.88
CA ILE A 7 3.04 -5.24 12.38
C ILE A 7 1.96 -4.55 13.22
N GLY A 8 2.11 -4.52 14.55
CA GLY A 8 1.19 -3.79 15.44
C GLY A 8 1.07 -2.30 15.11
N VAL A 9 2.17 -1.63 14.76
CA VAL A 9 2.14 -0.25 14.26
C VAL A 9 1.41 -0.14 12.92
N GLY A 10 1.66 -1.06 11.98
CA GLY A 10 0.94 -1.14 10.71
C GLY A 10 -0.57 -1.30 10.89
N LEU A 11 -0.98 -2.17 11.80
CA LEU A 11 -2.38 -2.38 12.16
C LEU A 11 -2.99 -1.13 12.82
N GLY A 12 -2.27 -0.46 13.73
CA GLY A 12 -2.72 0.78 14.35
C GLY A 12 -2.97 1.89 13.31
N ALA A 13 -2.04 2.05 12.37
CA ALA A 13 -2.21 2.99 11.25
C ALA A 13 -3.42 2.63 10.38
N THR A 14 -3.60 1.34 10.10
CA THR A 14 -4.73 0.82 9.34
C THR A 14 -6.06 1.16 10.02
N ALA A 15 -6.18 0.91 11.33
CA ALA A 15 -7.42 1.15 12.08
C ALA A 15 -7.83 2.64 12.08
N LEU A 16 -6.87 3.55 12.24
CA LEU A 16 -7.12 5.00 12.18
C LEU A 16 -7.52 5.45 10.77
N GLY A 17 -6.83 4.95 9.74
CA GLY A 17 -7.18 5.21 8.35
C GLY A 17 -8.58 4.70 7.99
N TYR A 18 -8.90 3.46 8.38
CA TYR A 18 -10.19 2.82 8.12
C TYR A 18 -11.33 3.58 8.79
N THR A 19 -11.13 4.03 10.02
CA THR A 19 -12.10 4.87 10.74
C THR A 19 -12.36 6.19 10.00
N GLY A 20 -11.30 6.85 9.51
CA GLY A 20 -11.42 8.07 8.70
C GLY A 20 -12.18 7.82 7.38
N TYR A 21 -11.90 6.71 6.71
CA TYR A 21 -12.63 6.29 5.50
C TYR A 21 -14.13 6.10 5.76
N LEU A 22 -14.51 5.35 6.78
CA LEU A 22 -15.92 5.11 7.11
C LEU A 22 -16.66 6.44 7.38
N LYS A 23 -16.05 7.33 8.15
CA LYS A 23 -16.60 8.68 8.40
C LYS A 23 -16.74 9.51 7.13
N SER A 24 -15.77 9.40 6.22
CA SER A 24 -15.82 10.07 4.91
C SER A 24 -17.00 9.59 4.08
N VAL A 25 -17.22 8.27 4.04
CA VAL A 25 -18.35 7.67 3.31
C VAL A 25 -19.68 8.15 3.90
N ASP A 26 -19.83 8.10 5.23
CA ASP A 26 -21.06 8.50 5.89
C ASP A 26 -21.36 10.00 5.69
N TYR A 27 -20.36 10.86 5.86
CA TYR A 27 -20.50 12.28 5.59
C TYR A 27 -20.85 12.55 4.12
N ALA A 28 -20.18 11.87 3.18
CA ALA A 28 -20.40 12.08 1.75
C ALA A 28 -21.82 11.68 1.29
N ARG A 29 -22.44 10.68 1.94
CA ARG A 29 -23.82 10.25 1.68
C ARG A 29 -24.85 11.25 2.15
N LEU A 30 -24.56 12.01 3.21
CA LEU A 30 -25.53 12.90 3.86
C LEU A 30 -25.36 14.36 3.42
N ARG A 31 -24.15 14.80 3.10
CA ARG A 31 -23.87 16.18 2.74
C ARG A 31 -24.35 16.48 1.34
N GLU A 32 -25.43 17.25 1.21
CA GLU A 32 -25.89 17.77 -0.09
C GLU A 32 -25.15 19.05 -0.45
N GLN A 33 -24.50 19.08 -1.62
CA GLN A 33 -23.81 20.28 -2.12
C GLN A 33 -23.59 20.17 -3.63
N GLY A 34 -23.87 21.25 -4.36
CA GLY A 34 -23.62 21.31 -5.80
C GLY A 34 -24.56 20.43 -6.61
N ARG A 35 -24.34 20.37 -7.93
CA ARG A 35 -25.18 19.66 -8.90
C ARG A 35 -24.28 18.87 -9.87
N PRO A 36 -24.79 17.82 -10.54
CA PRO A 36 -24.03 17.11 -11.54
C PRO A 36 -23.54 18.07 -12.64
N VAL A 37 -22.27 17.96 -13.04
CA VAL A 37 -21.64 18.86 -14.03
C VAL A 37 -22.37 18.85 -15.38
N THR A 38 -22.96 17.70 -15.73
CA THR A 38 -23.73 17.47 -16.97
C THR A 38 -25.19 17.93 -16.89
N ALA A 39 -25.71 18.23 -15.70
CA ALA A 39 -27.10 18.65 -15.46
C ALA A 39 -27.11 20.00 -14.72
N LYS A 40 -26.90 21.08 -15.48
CA LYS A 40 -26.71 22.45 -14.95
C LYS A 40 -28.01 23.21 -14.66
N ASP A 41 -29.15 22.54 -14.54
CA ASP A 41 -30.41 23.20 -14.20
C ASP A 41 -30.28 23.94 -12.85
N PRO A 42 -30.31 25.28 -12.81
CA PRO A 42 -30.18 26.03 -11.56
C PRO A 42 -31.34 25.78 -10.59
N ALA A 43 -32.50 25.32 -11.08
CA ALA A 43 -33.67 24.98 -10.28
C ALA A 43 -33.60 23.57 -9.66
N ALA A 44 -32.69 22.71 -10.12
CA ALA A 44 -32.51 21.38 -9.56
C ALA A 44 -32.00 21.46 -8.10
N LYS A 45 -32.39 20.48 -7.28
CA LYS A 45 -31.89 20.36 -5.90
C LYS A 45 -30.41 19.97 -5.90
N PRO A 46 -29.64 20.37 -4.86
CA PRO A 46 -28.30 19.84 -4.67
C PRO A 46 -28.33 18.31 -4.50
N VAL A 47 -27.24 17.65 -4.87
CA VAL A 47 -27.08 16.20 -4.69
C VAL A 47 -26.11 15.89 -3.55
N PRO A 48 -26.23 14.73 -2.89
CA PRO A 48 -25.21 14.23 -1.97
C PRO A 48 -23.83 14.25 -2.62
N ILE A 49 -22.80 14.67 -1.88
CA ILE A 49 -21.47 14.83 -2.45
C ILE A 49 -20.83 13.51 -2.89
N ILE A 50 -21.28 12.38 -2.36
CA ILE A 50 -20.87 11.05 -2.82
C ILE A 50 -21.13 10.85 -4.32
N GLU A 51 -22.03 11.61 -4.93
CA GLU A 51 -22.29 11.54 -6.37
C GLU A 51 -21.23 12.23 -7.24
N HIS A 52 -20.42 13.12 -6.67
CA HIS A 52 -19.39 13.85 -7.41
C HIS A 52 -18.20 12.95 -7.75
N ALA A 53 -17.72 13.05 -8.98
CA ALA A 53 -16.65 12.21 -9.50
C ALA A 53 -15.35 12.28 -8.66
N ASP A 54 -14.95 13.48 -8.21
CA ASP A 54 -13.75 13.64 -7.40
C ASP A 54 -13.94 13.07 -5.98
N VAL A 55 -15.14 13.17 -5.40
CA VAL A 55 -15.44 12.52 -4.11
C VAL A 55 -15.38 11.00 -4.25
N LYS A 56 -15.95 10.44 -5.33
CA LYS A 56 -15.82 9.00 -5.64
C LYS A 56 -14.35 8.59 -5.79
N ARG A 57 -13.52 9.40 -6.44
CA ARG A 57 -12.06 9.17 -6.56
C ARG A 57 -11.39 9.15 -5.17
N MET A 58 -11.68 10.13 -4.30
CA MET A 58 -11.12 10.19 -2.95
C MET A 58 -11.57 9.01 -2.09
N LEU A 59 -12.85 8.64 -2.13
CA LEU A 59 -13.38 7.50 -1.39
C LEU A 59 -12.80 6.17 -1.90
N LEU A 60 -12.58 6.02 -3.22
CA LEU A 60 -11.91 4.86 -3.80
C LEU A 60 -10.43 4.78 -3.39
N ALA A 61 -9.73 5.91 -3.36
CA ALA A 61 -8.37 5.97 -2.84
C ALA A 61 -8.33 5.48 -1.39
N GLN A 62 -9.12 6.10 -0.50
CA GLN A 62 -9.24 5.71 0.91
C GLN A 62 -9.55 4.22 1.06
N LYS A 63 -10.59 3.72 0.38
CA LYS A 63 -10.99 2.30 0.41
C LYS A 63 -9.85 1.39 -0.02
N SER A 64 -9.17 1.72 -1.13
CA SER A 64 -8.08 0.91 -1.67
C SER A 64 -6.86 0.85 -0.73
N TYR A 65 -6.59 1.93 0.02
CA TYR A 65 -5.53 1.99 1.02
C TYR A 65 -5.87 1.17 2.26
N VAL A 66 -7.03 1.44 2.88
CA VAL A 66 -7.35 0.88 4.20
C VAL A 66 -7.70 -0.60 4.14
N GLU A 67 -8.36 -1.06 3.07
CA GLU A 67 -8.66 -2.49 2.89
C GLU A 67 -7.45 -3.28 2.41
N GLY A 68 -6.59 -2.69 1.57
CA GLY A 68 -5.32 -3.30 1.17
C GLY A 68 -4.36 -3.46 2.35
N ALA A 69 -4.25 -2.42 3.18
CA ALA A 69 -3.46 -2.45 4.41
C ALA A 69 -3.98 -3.49 5.40
N LEU A 70 -5.30 -3.53 5.66
CA LEU A 70 -5.88 -4.50 6.59
C LEU A 70 -5.61 -5.95 6.14
N ALA A 71 -5.75 -6.22 4.85
CA ALA A 71 -5.46 -7.54 4.30
C ALA A 71 -3.97 -7.90 4.40
N LEU A 72 -3.05 -6.95 4.18
CA LEU A 72 -1.61 -7.16 4.37
C LEU A 72 -1.27 -7.46 5.84
N GLU A 73 -1.84 -6.71 6.78
CA GLU A 73 -1.61 -6.94 8.21
C GLU A 73 -2.14 -8.31 8.65
N MET A 74 -3.36 -8.66 8.24
CA MET A 74 -3.93 -9.99 8.50
C MET A 74 -3.08 -11.11 7.89
N PHE A 75 -2.54 -10.90 6.68
CA PHE A 75 -1.64 -11.84 6.03
C PHE A 75 -0.36 -12.06 6.86
N CYS A 76 0.28 -10.98 7.31
CA CYS A 76 1.49 -11.05 8.14
C CYS A 76 1.21 -11.68 9.52
N MET A 77 0.09 -11.35 10.15
CA MET A 77 -0.32 -11.93 11.44
C MET A 77 -0.57 -13.44 11.32
N ARG A 78 -1.26 -13.88 10.26
CA ARG A 78 -1.42 -15.31 9.98
C ARG A 78 -0.06 -16.01 9.89
N MET A 79 0.90 -15.41 9.19
CA MET A 79 2.26 -15.97 9.08
C MET A 79 3.00 -16.04 10.42
N VAL A 80 2.80 -15.08 11.32
CA VAL A 80 3.36 -15.13 12.68
C VAL A 80 2.85 -16.38 13.40
N ASP A 81 1.55 -16.66 13.34
CA ASP A 81 0.96 -17.82 13.97
C ASP A 81 1.40 -19.12 13.29
N GLU A 82 1.37 -19.18 11.95
CA GLU A 82 1.86 -20.32 11.18
C GLU A 82 3.33 -20.64 11.50
N GLN A 83 4.19 -19.63 11.66
CA GLN A 83 5.58 -19.82 12.06
C GLN A 83 5.70 -20.42 13.47
N ARG A 84 4.88 -19.97 14.42
CA ARG A 84 4.90 -20.45 15.81
C ARG A 84 4.49 -21.91 15.90
N ILE A 85 3.49 -22.33 15.14
CA ILE A 85 2.95 -23.70 15.19
C ILE A 85 3.63 -24.67 14.22
N ALA A 86 4.41 -24.19 13.25
CA ALA A 86 5.08 -25.05 12.27
C ALA A 86 5.99 -26.08 12.96
N GLU A 87 5.70 -27.37 12.81
CA GLU A 87 6.50 -28.46 13.37
C GLU A 87 7.80 -28.69 12.58
N ASN A 88 7.74 -28.51 11.26
CA ASN A 88 8.87 -28.66 10.36
C ASN A 88 9.78 -27.42 10.40
N VAL A 89 11.05 -27.61 10.77
CA VAL A 89 12.05 -26.52 10.87
C VAL A 89 12.28 -25.79 9.55
N ALA A 90 12.32 -26.50 8.42
CA ALA A 90 12.51 -25.88 7.11
C ALA A 90 11.30 -25.02 6.70
N ALA A 91 10.08 -25.50 6.97
CA ALA A 91 8.86 -24.73 6.74
C ALA A 91 8.81 -23.49 7.63
N ARG A 92 9.12 -23.64 8.93
CA ARG A 92 9.22 -22.54 9.90
C ARG A 92 10.21 -21.46 9.44
N ASN A 93 11.38 -21.87 8.95
CA ASN A 93 12.40 -20.96 8.44
C ASN A 93 11.93 -20.22 7.18
N ARG A 94 11.29 -20.92 6.24
CA ARG A 94 10.76 -20.33 5.01
C ARG A 94 9.69 -19.27 5.31
N ILE A 95 8.76 -19.56 6.24
CA ILE A 95 7.75 -18.59 6.69
C ILE A 95 8.44 -17.38 7.34
N GLY A 96 9.42 -17.62 8.21
CA GLY A 96 10.17 -16.55 8.88
C GLY A 96 10.87 -15.60 7.92
N LEU A 97 11.50 -16.12 6.87
CA LEU A 97 12.20 -15.32 5.87
C LEU A 97 11.24 -14.47 5.02
N LEU A 98 10.08 -15.02 4.65
CA LEU A 98 9.05 -14.26 3.94
C LEU A 98 8.43 -13.19 4.85
N LEU A 99 8.17 -13.50 6.12
CA LEU A 99 7.67 -12.54 7.10
C LEU A 99 8.69 -11.41 7.34
N ASP A 100 9.98 -11.75 7.37
CA ASP A 100 11.07 -10.80 7.59
C ASP A 100 11.14 -9.71 6.52
N ILE A 101 10.92 -10.06 5.24
CA ILE A 101 10.90 -9.07 4.15
C ILE A 101 9.58 -8.29 4.08
N LEU A 102 8.47 -8.90 4.48
CA LEU A 102 7.17 -8.22 4.54
C LEU A 102 7.06 -7.24 5.71
N THR A 103 7.69 -7.53 6.85
CA THR A 103 7.60 -6.71 8.07
C THR A 103 7.87 -5.21 7.87
N PRO A 104 8.97 -4.76 7.21
CA PRO A 104 9.18 -3.32 6.99
C PRO A 104 8.10 -2.68 6.10
N ILE A 105 7.48 -3.46 5.20
CA ILE A 105 6.39 -3.04 4.32
C ILE A 105 5.08 -2.93 5.11
N ALA A 106 4.73 -3.97 5.87
CA ALA A 106 3.58 -4.01 6.78
C ALA A 106 3.61 -2.86 7.80
N LYS A 107 4.80 -2.49 8.27
CA LYS A 107 4.93 -1.28 9.09
C LYS A 107 4.68 -0.02 8.28
N SER A 108 5.45 0.18 7.21
CA SER A 108 5.66 1.50 6.63
C SER A 108 4.60 1.89 5.62
N TRP A 109 4.11 0.94 4.83
CA TRP A 109 3.13 1.20 3.78
C TRP A 109 1.78 1.62 4.39
N PRO A 110 1.18 0.88 5.35
CA PRO A 110 -0.01 1.35 6.05
C PRO A 110 0.21 2.67 6.77
N SER A 111 1.36 2.85 7.44
CA SER A 111 1.69 4.10 8.13
C SER A 111 1.63 5.34 7.20
N GLN A 112 2.06 5.20 5.95
CA GLN A 112 2.02 6.28 4.95
C GLN A 112 0.63 6.42 4.32
N TRP A 113 0.06 5.31 3.83
CA TRP A 113 -1.13 5.35 2.98
C TRP A 113 -2.44 5.42 3.76
N CYS A 114 -2.49 4.89 4.98
CA CYS A 114 -3.63 5.09 5.86
C CYS A 114 -3.63 6.51 6.48
N LEU A 115 -2.46 7.13 6.64
CA LEU A 115 -2.37 8.56 6.94
C LEU A 115 -2.87 9.41 5.76
N GLN A 116 -2.51 9.06 4.53
CA GLN A 116 -3.08 9.69 3.32
C GLN A 116 -4.60 9.49 3.24
N ALA A 117 -5.12 8.34 3.68
CA ALA A 117 -6.55 8.13 3.79
C ALA A 117 -7.20 9.07 4.82
N ASN A 118 -6.53 9.39 5.93
CA ASN A 118 -7.03 10.38 6.90
C ASN A 118 -6.93 11.81 6.36
N ASP A 119 -5.90 12.15 5.60
CA ASP A 119 -5.80 13.43 4.89
C ASP A 119 -7.00 13.63 3.93
N LEU A 120 -7.30 12.60 3.13
CA LEU A 120 -8.48 12.60 2.27
C LEU A 120 -9.79 12.68 3.08
N ALA A 121 -9.81 12.16 4.31
CA ALA A 121 -11.00 12.26 5.16
C ALA A 121 -11.29 13.71 5.54
N ILE A 122 -10.26 14.48 5.88
CA ILE A 122 -10.37 15.92 6.11
C ILE A 122 -10.89 16.60 4.84
N GLN A 123 -10.30 16.27 3.68
CA GLN A 123 -10.68 16.86 2.40
C GLN A 123 -12.15 16.58 2.01
N VAL A 124 -12.66 15.37 2.23
CA VAL A 124 -14.06 14.99 1.95
C VAL A 124 -15.04 15.79 2.82
N HIS A 125 -14.65 16.13 4.05
CA HIS A 125 -15.47 16.97 4.94
C HIS A 125 -15.39 18.47 4.59
N GLY A 126 -14.47 18.87 3.72
CA GLY A 126 -14.21 20.27 3.40
C GLY A 126 -13.78 21.06 4.63
N GLY A 127 -14.27 22.29 4.77
CA GLY A 127 -13.93 23.15 5.92
C GLY A 127 -14.26 22.52 7.28
N TYR A 128 -15.33 21.72 7.37
CA TYR A 128 -15.70 21.02 8.60
C TYR A 128 -14.67 19.97 9.03
N GLY A 129 -13.95 19.39 8.07
CA GLY A 129 -12.86 18.44 8.34
C GLY A 129 -11.69 19.06 9.09
N TYR A 130 -11.58 20.39 9.08
CA TYR A 130 -10.54 21.15 9.81
C TYR A 130 -11.03 21.73 11.14
N THR A 131 -12.25 21.36 11.55
CA THR A 131 -12.82 21.73 12.85
C THR A 131 -12.76 20.53 13.80
N ARG A 132 -12.99 20.78 15.10
CA ARG A 132 -13.07 19.70 16.11
C ARG A 132 -14.48 19.12 16.28
N GLU A 133 -15.45 19.56 15.48
CA GLU A 133 -16.80 18.98 15.47
C GLU A 133 -16.79 17.58 14.84
N TYR A 134 -15.99 17.40 13.78
CA TYR A 134 -15.68 16.11 13.19
C TYR A 134 -14.26 15.71 13.59
N ASP A 135 -14.10 14.55 14.21
CA ASP A 135 -12.83 14.07 14.73
C ASP A 135 -11.88 13.49 13.65
N VAL A 136 -12.17 13.69 12.36
CA VAL A 136 -11.29 13.26 11.25
C VAL A 136 -9.90 13.92 11.32
N GLU A 137 -9.81 15.15 11.84
CA GLU A 137 -8.53 15.82 12.11
C GLU A 137 -7.72 15.10 13.21
N GLN A 138 -8.40 14.57 14.23
CA GLN A 138 -7.75 13.82 15.30
C GLN A 138 -7.18 12.51 14.76
N HIS A 139 -7.94 11.77 13.94
CA HIS A 139 -7.44 10.54 13.31
C HIS A 139 -6.18 10.80 12.48
N TYR A 140 -6.12 11.91 11.73
CA TYR A 140 -4.91 12.31 11.03
C TYR A 140 -3.73 12.58 11.98
N ARG A 141 -3.93 13.39 13.02
CA ARG A 141 -2.87 13.72 13.99
C ARG A 141 -2.33 12.48 14.70
N ASP A 142 -3.23 11.60 15.13
CA ASP A 142 -2.88 10.38 15.87
C ASP A 142 -2.16 9.39 14.93
N ASN A 143 -2.59 9.31 13.66
CA ASN A 143 -1.95 8.43 12.67
C ASN A 143 -0.58 8.94 12.21
N ARG A 144 -0.32 10.25 12.31
CA ARG A 144 0.96 10.87 11.90
C ARG A 144 2.17 10.35 12.68
N LEU A 145 1.96 9.77 13.87
CA LEU A 145 3.01 9.12 14.65
C LEU A 145 3.51 7.81 14.00
N ASN A 146 2.66 7.08 13.30
CA ASN A 146 2.97 5.74 12.81
C ASN A 146 4.15 5.67 11.83
N PRO A 147 4.35 6.64 10.90
CA PRO A 147 5.57 6.73 10.10
C PRO A 147 6.86 7.00 10.90
N ILE A 148 6.76 7.41 12.16
CA ILE A 148 7.89 7.89 12.98
C ILE A 148 8.37 6.83 13.98
N HIS A 149 7.50 6.34 14.87
CA HIS A 149 7.92 5.44 15.95
C HIS A 149 8.14 4.00 15.46
N GLU A 150 8.80 3.17 16.29
CA GLU A 150 9.16 1.78 15.98
C GLU A 150 9.94 1.64 14.65
N GLY A 151 10.87 2.58 14.46
CA GLY A 151 11.70 2.74 13.25
C GLY A 151 11.01 3.62 12.22
N THR A 152 11.60 4.77 11.93
CA THR A 152 11.09 5.73 10.94
C THR A 152 11.00 5.10 9.55
N HIS A 153 10.17 5.68 8.67
CA HIS A 153 10.01 5.21 7.29
C HIS A 153 11.36 4.99 6.57
N GLY A 154 12.31 5.92 6.70
CA GLY A 154 13.65 5.77 6.11
C GLY A 154 14.46 4.61 6.71
N ILE A 155 14.36 4.38 8.02
CA ILE A 155 15.00 3.23 8.68
C ILE A 155 14.41 1.91 8.19
N GLN A 156 13.10 1.86 7.93
CA GLN A 156 12.46 0.68 7.36
C GLN A 156 12.87 0.46 5.89
N GLY A 157 13.14 1.53 5.15
CA GLY A 157 13.67 1.44 3.78
C GLY A 157 15.08 0.85 3.76
N LEU A 158 15.95 1.34 4.65
CA LEU A 158 17.29 0.79 4.86
C LEU A 158 17.24 -0.66 5.35
N ASP A 159 16.30 -1.01 6.22
CA ASP A 159 16.09 -2.39 6.65
C ASP A 159 15.69 -3.29 5.48
N LEU A 160 14.69 -2.87 4.69
CA LEU A 160 14.22 -3.62 3.54
C LEU A 160 15.33 -3.83 2.51
N LEU A 161 15.86 -2.74 1.95
CA LEU A 161 16.81 -2.83 0.85
C LEU A 161 18.19 -3.33 1.34
N GLY A 162 18.69 -2.79 2.45
CA GLY A 162 20.03 -3.08 2.95
C GLY A 162 20.17 -4.43 3.66
N ARG A 163 19.10 -4.95 4.28
CA ARG A 163 19.17 -6.19 5.08
C ARG A 163 18.24 -7.30 4.61
N LYS A 164 16.95 -7.02 4.37
CA LYS A 164 15.96 -8.06 4.07
C LYS A 164 16.06 -8.58 2.64
N VAL A 165 16.30 -7.69 1.69
CA VAL A 165 16.48 -8.05 0.27
C VAL A 165 17.74 -8.89 0.05
N THR A 166 18.83 -8.58 0.75
CA THR A 166 20.12 -9.29 0.62
C THR A 166 20.23 -10.53 1.51
N GLN A 167 19.28 -10.74 2.42
CA GLN A 167 19.27 -11.80 3.43
C GLN A 167 19.51 -13.18 2.80
N GLN A 168 20.49 -13.91 3.34
CA GLN A 168 20.90 -15.26 2.90
C GLN A 168 21.06 -15.38 1.37
N GLY A 169 21.72 -14.41 0.74
CA GLY A 169 21.94 -14.41 -0.71
C GLY A 169 20.66 -14.17 -1.51
N GLY A 170 19.78 -13.30 -1.00
CA GLY A 170 18.55 -12.89 -1.64
C GLY A 170 17.39 -13.89 -1.54
N ILE A 171 17.44 -14.81 -0.57
CA ILE A 171 16.38 -15.82 -0.43
C ILE A 171 15.02 -15.18 -0.11
N SER A 172 14.98 -14.18 0.76
CA SER A 172 13.72 -13.55 1.18
C SER A 172 13.02 -12.86 0.01
N LEU A 173 13.77 -12.21 -0.87
CA LEU A 173 13.23 -11.64 -2.11
C LEU A 173 12.70 -12.73 -3.05
N ARG A 174 13.45 -13.83 -3.24
CA ARG A 174 12.96 -14.96 -4.04
C ARG A 174 11.66 -15.54 -3.49
N LEU A 175 11.57 -15.73 -2.17
CA LEU A 175 10.36 -16.22 -1.51
C LEU A 175 9.17 -15.28 -1.70
N LEU A 176 9.40 -13.98 -1.66
CA LEU A 176 8.38 -12.98 -1.95
C LEU A 176 7.93 -13.08 -3.41
N SER A 177 8.87 -13.08 -4.37
CA SER A 177 8.57 -13.22 -5.80
C SER A 177 7.84 -14.53 -6.12
N GLU A 178 8.22 -15.65 -5.49
CA GLU A 178 7.54 -16.94 -5.61
C GLU A 178 6.11 -16.91 -5.04
N SER A 179 5.86 -16.10 -4.01
CA SER A 179 4.53 -15.98 -3.41
C SER A 179 3.61 -15.13 -4.28
N ILE A 180 4.10 -14.00 -4.77
CA ILE A 180 3.39 -13.16 -5.73
C ILE A 180 3.16 -13.92 -7.04
N GLY A 181 4.18 -14.64 -7.53
CA GLY A 181 4.13 -15.41 -8.76
C GLY A 181 3.10 -16.55 -8.74
N ARG A 182 2.85 -17.16 -7.58
CA ARG A 182 1.76 -18.15 -7.42
C ARG A 182 0.40 -17.51 -7.62
N THR A 183 0.12 -16.40 -6.95
CA THR A 183 -1.14 -15.65 -7.13
C THR A 183 -1.32 -15.14 -8.56
N ILE A 184 -0.23 -14.68 -9.21
CA ILE A 184 -0.28 -14.29 -10.63
C ILE A 184 -0.66 -15.49 -11.49
N ALA A 185 -0.08 -16.66 -11.25
CA ALA A 185 -0.42 -17.87 -12.00
C ALA A 185 -1.90 -18.26 -11.79
N ASP A 186 -2.37 -18.28 -10.54
CA ASP A 186 -3.77 -18.59 -10.21
C ASP A 186 -4.73 -17.58 -10.87
N ALA A 187 -4.40 -16.28 -10.88
CA ALA A 187 -5.21 -15.26 -11.55
C ALA A 187 -5.16 -15.35 -13.08
N ALA A 188 -4.04 -15.79 -13.66
CA ALA A 188 -3.90 -15.98 -15.10
C ALA A 188 -4.70 -17.18 -15.64
N GLU A 189 -5.10 -18.13 -14.77
CA GLU A 189 -6.02 -19.21 -15.13
C GLU A 189 -7.47 -18.73 -15.24
N THR A 190 -7.78 -17.53 -14.76
CA THR A 190 -9.10 -16.90 -14.93
C THR A 190 -9.20 -16.18 -16.28
N ASP A 191 -10.43 -15.94 -16.77
CA ASP A 191 -10.64 -15.16 -17.99
C ASP A 191 -10.90 -13.67 -17.67
N GLY A 192 -10.49 -12.78 -18.60
CA GLY A 192 -10.86 -11.37 -18.59
C GLY A 192 -9.99 -10.49 -17.68
N GLU A 193 -10.62 -9.55 -16.96
CA GLU A 193 -9.92 -8.48 -16.23
C GLU A 193 -8.90 -8.99 -15.21
N LEU A 194 -9.17 -10.11 -14.53
CA LEU A 194 -8.24 -10.65 -13.52
C LEU A 194 -6.91 -11.11 -14.15
N ALA A 195 -6.95 -11.77 -15.30
CA ALA A 195 -5.75 -12.16 -16.03
C ALA A 195 -4.95 -10.94 -16.52
N GLU A 196 -5.62 -9.89 -17.00
CA GLU A 196 -4.96 -8.64 -17.40
C GLU A 196 -4.23 -7.97 -16.22
N LEU A 197 -4.87 -7.94 -15.05
CA LEU A 197 -4.25 -7.40 -13.83
C LEU A 197 -3.08 -8.28 -13.35
N ALA A 198 -3.18 -9.61 -13.52
CA ALA A 198 -2.10 -10.55 -13.19
C ALA A 198 -0.88 -10.31 -14.08
N GLU A 199 -1.08 -10.13 -15.39
CA GLU A 199 -0.02 -9.77 -16.34
C GLU A 199 0.64 -8.45 -15.93
N GLN A 200 -0.15 -7.40 -15.67
CA GLN A 200 0.35 -6.11 -15.23
C GLN A 200 1.21 -6.22 -13.95
N LEU A 201 0.77 -7.01 -12.95
CA LEU A 201 1.56 -7.24 -11.74
C LEU A 201 2.86 -7.99 -12.03
N GLY A 202 2.82 -8.99 -12.92
CA GLY A 202 3.98 -9.75 -13.36
C GLY A 202 5.04 -8.89 -14.02
N GLU A 203 4.64 -7.95 -14.88
CA GLU A 203 5.54 -6.99 -15.51
C GLU A 203 6.26 -6.12 -14.48
N VAL A 204 5.51 -5.51 -13.56
CA VAL A 204 6.08 -4.63 -12.52
C VAL A 204 6.97 -5.41 -11.55
N LEU A 205 6.57 -6.63 -11.16
CA LEU A 205 7.39 -7.52 -10.34
C LEU A 205 8.72 -7.87 -11.04
N GLY A 206 8.67 -8.14 -12.35
CA GLY A 206 9.85 -8.36 -13.17
C GLY A 206 10.78 -7.14 -13.22
N GLN A 207 10.20 -5.93 -13.31
CA GLN A 207 10.99 -4.68 -13.26
C GLN A 207 11.64 -4.46 -11.89
N VAL A 208 10.93 -4.73 -10.79
CA VAL A 208 11.51 -4.71 -9.44
C VAL A 208 12.71 -5.63 -9.38
N GLY A 209 12.58 -6.89 -9.82
CA GLY A 209 13.70 -7.85 -9.82
C GLY A 209 14.93 -7.35 -10.60
N LYS A 210 14.71 -6.76 -11.78
CA LYS A 210 15.78 -6.18 -12.62
C LYS A 210 16.46 -4.99 -11.94
N VAL A 211 15.68 -4.04 -11.43
CA VAL A 211 16.18 -2.84 -10.73
C VAL A 211 16.94 -3.24 -9.47
N THR A 212 16.39 -4.12 -8.65
CA THR A 212 17.06 -4.61 -7.44
C THR A 212 18.40 -5.27 -7.77
N ALA A 213 18.45 -6.13 -8.80
CA ALA A 213 19.71 -6.73 -9.23
C ALA A 213 20.72 -5.68 -9.72
N GLY A 214 20.27 -4.68 -10.49
CA GLY A 214 21.11 -3.59 -10.97
C GLY A 214 21.70 -2.72 -9.85
N LEU A 215 20.92 -2.43 -8.81
CA LEU A 215 21.37 -1.66 -7.64
C LEU A 215 22.60 -2.32 -6.99
N PHE A 216 22.56 -3.64 -6.77
CA PHE A 216 23.68 -4.35 -6.14
C PHE A 216 24.83 -4.67 -7.12
N ALA A 217 24.53 -4.94 -8.38
CA ALA A 217 25.56 -5.22 -9.39
C ALA A 217 26.45 -4.01 -9.71
N SER A 218 25.96 -2.80 -9.47
CA SER A 218 26.72 -1.56 -9.67
C SER A 218 27.95 -1.42 -8.76
N GLY A 219 27.92 -2.05 -7.58
CA GLY A 219 28.91 -1.85 -6.51
C GLY A 219 28.77 -0.52 -5.75
N ASP A 220 27.92 0.41 -6.19
CA ASP A 220 27.67 1.69 -5.52
C ASP A 220 26.56 1.55 -4.47
N ILE A 221 26.92 0.90 -3.36
CA ILE A 221 26.00 0.62 -2.26
C ILE A 221 25.47 1.92 -1.62
N ASP A 222 26.29 2.97 -1.56
CA ASP A 222 25.88 4.24 -0.97
C ASP A 222 24.76 4.90 -1.79
N ALA A 223 24.88 4.94 -3.12
CA ALA A 223 23.82 5.44 -4.00
C ALA A 223 22.53 4.59 -3.89
N ALA A 224 22.66 3.26 -3.80
CA ALA A 224 21.51 2.39 -3.61
C ALA A 224 20.80 2.66 -2.26
N MET A 225 21.56 2.82 -1.17
CA MET A 225 21.00 3.07 0.17
C MET A 225 20.40 4.47 0.29
N ALA A 226 20.95 5.48 -0.38
CA ALA A 226 20.42 6.84 -0.41
C ALA A 226 18.98 6.90 -0.95
N ASN A 227 18.62 5.97 -1.83
CA ASN A 227 17.30 5.87 -2.45
C ASN A 227 16.41 4.78 -1.81
N SER A 228 16.79 4.22 -0.66
CA SER A 228 16.10 3.10 -0.01
C SER A 228 14.63 3.37 0.35
N SER A 229 14.25 4.63 0.63
CA SER A 229 12.84 4.99 0.87
C SER A 229 11.99 4.90 -0.40
N VAL A 230 12.55 5.29 -1.56
CA VAL A 230 11.89 5.15 -2.86
C VAL A 230 11.71 3.67 -3.20
N TYR A 231 12.70 2.85 -2.89
CA TYR A 231 12.61 1.39 -3.03
C TYR A 231 11.49 0.80 -2.17
N LEU A 232 11.40 1.20 -0.89
CA LEU A 232 10.35 0.77 0.01
C LEU A 232 8.96 1.12 -0.52
N GLU A 233 8.79 2.33 -1.03
CA GLU A 233 7.52 2.75 -1.59
C GLU A 233 7.14 1.93 -2.82
N ALA A 234 8.08 1.76 -3.78
CA ALA A 234 7.83 1.01 -5.00
C ALA A 234 7.48 -0.46 -4.72
N VAL A 235 8.27 -1.15 -3.89
CA VAL A 235 8.02 -2.54 -3.52
C VAL A 235 6.76 -2.67 -2.67
N GLY A 236 6.47 -1.70 -1.81
CA GLY A 236 5.25 -1.68 -1.01
C GLY A 236 3.99 -1.65 -1.88
N HIS A 237 3.96 -0.85 -2.94
CA HIS A 237 2.85 -0.86 -3.90
C HIS A 237 2.70 -2.20 -4.62
N VAL A 238 3.81 -2.85 -5.00
CA VAL A 238 3.76 -4.18 -5.63
C VAL A 238 3.20 -5.23 -4.67
N VAL A 239 3.61 -5.19 -3.39
CA VAL A 239 3.07 -6.09 -2.37
C VAL A 239 1.59 -5.84 -2.13
N VAL A 240 1.13 -4.59 -2.06
CA VAL A 240 -0.29 -4.31 -1.85
C VAL A 240 -1.13 -4.61 -3.11
N ALA A 241 -0.57 -4.46 -4.31
CA ALA A 241 -1.20 -4.93 -5.55
C ALA A 241 -1.39 -6.46 -5.54
N TRP A 242 -0.39 -7.20 -5.07
CA TRP A 242 -0.49 -8.64 -4.84
C TRP A 242 -1.63 -8.99 -3.86
N ILE A 243 -1.70 -8.29 -2.72
CA ILE A 243 -2.79 -8.49 -1.73
C ILE A 243 -4.17 -8.11 -2.31
N TRP A 244 -4.24 -7.13 -3.21
CA TRP A 244 -5.48 -6.83 -3.95
C TRP A 244 -5.85 -7.94 -4.93
N LEU A 245 -4.88 -8.51 -5.65
CA LEU A 245 -5.09 -9.62 -6.57
C LEU A 245 -5.63 -10.86 -5.84
N GLU A 246 -5.05 -11.22 -4.68
CA GLU A 246 -5.57 -12.27 -3.77
C GLU A 246 -7.04 -12.02 -3.40
N GLN A 247 -7.38 -10.79 -3.01
CA GLN A 247 -8.76 -10.44 -2.63
C GLN A 247 -9.71 -10.53 -3.83
N MET A 248 -9.28 -10.10 -5.02
CA MET A 248 -10.11 -10.14 -6.23
C MET A 248 -10.33 -11.59 -6.71
N LEU A 249 -9.31 -12.45 -6.63
CA LEU A 249 -9.44 -13.90 -6.85
C LEU A 249 -10.46 -14.51 -5.88
N ALA A 250 -10.40 -14.17 -4.59
CA ALA A 250 -11.37 -14.65 -3.61
C ALA A 250 -12.82 -14.17 -3.87
N CYS A 251 -12.99 -13.14 -4.71
CA CYS A 251 -14.29 -12.62 -5.17
C CYS A 251 -14.77 -13.25 -6.49
N GLU A 252 -13.98 -14.10 -7.14
CA GLU A 252 -14.36 -14.76 -8.39
C GLU A 252 -15.67 -15.54 -8.22
N GLY A 253 -16.56 -15.44 -9.22
CA GLY A 253 -17.89 -16.06 -9.21
C GLY A 253 -18.88 -15.50 -8.18
N LYS A 254 -18.48 -14.52 -7.35
CA LYS A 254 -19.33 -13.90 -6.32
C LYS A 254 -19.82 -12.52 -6.75
N THR A 255 -21.08 -12.22 -6.47
CA THR A 255 -21.77 -10.97 -6.85
C THR A 255 -22.40 -10.27 -5.65
N GLY A 256 -22.65 -8.97 -5.77
CA GLY A 256 -23.26 -8.13 -4.72
C GLY A 256 -22.31 -7.05 -4.22
N ASP A 257 -22.88 -6.01 -3.61
CA ASP A 257 -22.22 -4.73 -3.30
C ASP A 257 -20.84 -4.87 -2.63
N PHE A 258 -20.67 -5.85 -1.74
CA PHE A 258 -19.37 -6.12 -1.11
C PHE A 258 -18.31 -6.58 -2.13
N TYR A 259 -18.63 -7.60 -2.93
CA TYR A 259 -17.69 -8.18 -3.91
C TYR A 259 -17.45 -7.23 -5.08
N ASP A 260 -18.49 -6.54 -5.54
CA ASP A 260 -18.38 -5.51 -6.57
C ASP A 260 -17.54 -4.31 -6.09
N GLY A 261 -17.73 -3.90 -4.84
CA GLY A 261 -16.91 -2.88 -4.18
C GLY A 261 -15.45 -3.29 -4.02
N LYS A 262 -15.16 -4.57 -3.71
CA LYS A 262 -13.80 -5.12 -3.66
C LYS A 262 -13.12 -5.06 -5.02
N ARG A 263 -13.80 -5.52 -6.08
CA ARG A 263 -13.30 -5.42 -7.46
C ARG A 263 -13.02 -3.97 -7.85
N GLN A 264 -13.92 -3.04 -7.52
CA GLN A 264 -13.73 -1.63 -7.85
C GLN A 264 -12.53 -0.99 -7.13
N ALA A 265 -12.30 -1.33 -5.87
CA ALA A 265 -11.13 -0.87 -5.11
C ALA A 265 -9.82 -1.47 -5.64
N GLY A 266 -9.82 -2.76 -5.98
CA GLY A 266 -8.68 -3.43 -6.62
C GLY A 266 -8.34 -2.78 -7.98
N ARG A 267 -9.34 -2.55 -8.84
CA ARG A 267 -9.14 -1.80 -10.10
C ARG A 267 -8.54 -0.42 -9.87
N TYR A 268 -9.02 0.31 -8.87
CA TYR A 268 -8.46 1.62 -8.53
C TYR A 268 -6.98 1.48 -8.22
N PHE A 269 -6.60 0.52 -7.37
CA PHE A 269 -5.21 0.29 -7.01
C PHE A 269 -4.34 -0.01 -8.23
N PHE A 270 -4.76 -0.93 -9.09
CA PHE A 270 -4.00 -1.30 -10.30
C PHE A 270 -3.91 -0.18 -11.35
N ARG A 271 -4.93 0.68 -11.45
CA ARG A 271 -4.99 1.73 -12.48
C ARG A 271 -4.45 3.08 -12.02
N TYR A 272 -4.47 3.38 -10.73
CA TYR A 272 -4.08 4.68 -10.17
C TYR A 272 -2.83 4.60 -9.28
N GLU A 273 -2.63 3.50 -8.56
CA GLU A 273 -1.56 3.40 -7.56
C GLU A 273 -0.36 2.63 -8.08
N LEU A 274 -0.54 1.42 -8.61
CA LEU A 274 0.54 0.60 -9.15
C LEU A 274 1.39 1.33 -10.22
N PRO A 275 0.83 2.14 -11.15
CA PRO A 275 1.64 2.86 -12.14
C PRO A 275 2.60 3.89 -11.55
N LYS A 276 2.39 4.36 -10.30
CA LYS A 276 3.31 5.29 -9.62
C LYS A 276 4.69 4.68 -9.38
N THR A 277 4.79 3.34 -9.39
CA THR A 277 6.07 2.63 -9.27
C THR A 277 7.00 2.88 -10.46
N GLY A 278 6.48 3.21 -11.65
CA GLY A 278 7.31 3.39 -12.86
C GLY A 278 8.39 4.46 -12.71
N PRO A 279 8.05 5.73 -12.42
CA PRO A 279 9.04 6.78 -12.17
C PRO A 279 9.98 6.47 -11.00
N GLN A 280 9.49 5.80 -9.95
CA GLN A 280 10.29 5.41 -8.79
C GLN A 280 11.36 4.38 -9.17
N LEU A 281 10.97 3.35 -9.93
CA LEU A 281 11.88 2.33 -10.46
C LEU A 281 12.89 2.91 -11.44
N ALA A 282 12.50 3.90 -12.25
CA ALA A 282 13.41 4.61 -13.14
C ALA A 282 14.47 5.41 -12.36
N LEU A 283 14.07 6.12 -11.30
CA LEU A 283 15.01 6.82 -10.41
C LEU A 283 16.00 5.85 -9.76
N LEU A 284 15.50 4.73 -9.23
CA LEU A 284 16.34 3.68 -8.63
C LEU A 284 17.33 3.09 -9.64
N ALA A 285 16.87 2.80 -10.87
CA ALA A 285 17.73 2.28 -11.93
C ALA A 285 18.85 3.24 -12.34
N SER A 286 18.64 4.55 -12.17
CA SER A 286 19.64 5.57 -12.47
C SER A 286 20.74 5.70 -11.41
N LEU A 287 20.58 5.05 -10.24
CA LEU A 287 21.48 5.19 -9.09
C LEU A 287 21.72 6.66 -8.72
N ASP A 288 20.66 7.46 -8.69
CA ASP A 288 20.76 8.90 -8.47
C ASP A 288 21.50 9.23 -7.16
N ARG A 289 22.46 10.16 -7.26
CA ARG A 289 23.36 10.54 -6.17
C ARG A 289 23.04 11.92 -5.60
N THR A 290 21.99 12.59 -6.07
CA THR A 290 21.69 13.99 -5.73
C THR A 290 21.64 14.23 -4.23
N THR A 291 20.97 13.34 -3.48
CA THR A 291 20.85 13.45 -2.02
C THR A 291 22.13 13.07 -1.27
N LEU A 292 22.96 12.21 -1.86
CA LEU A 292 24.24 11.76 -1.28
C LEU A 292 25.35 12.79 -1.47
N GLU A 293 25.34 13.50 -2.59
CA GLU A 293 26.34 14.52 -2.93
C GLU A 293 26.07 15.87 -2.26
N MET A 294 24.86 16.04 -1.70
CA MET A 294 24.47 17.21 -0.95
C MET A 294 25.42 17.44 0.23
N ARG A 295 25.88 18.68 0.38
CA ARG A 295 26.77 19.10 1.48
C ARG A 295 26.01 19.97 2.46
N ASP A 296 26.43 19.93 3.72
CA ASP A 296 25.86 20.76 4.80
C ASP A 296 25.81 22.24 4.41
N ALA A 297 26.88 22.76 3.83
CA ALA A 297 26.99 24.16 3.39
C ALA A 297 26.11 24.56 2.19
N TRP A 298 25.37 23.62 1.58
CA TRP A 298 24.50 23.88 0.43
C TRP A 298 23.01 23.92 0.80
N PHE A 299 22.63 23.57 2.04
CA PHE A 299 21.27 23.73 2.57
C PHE A 299 21.00 25.18 2.97
#